data_AF-A0A316QEV8-F1
#
_entry.id   AF-A0A316QEV8-F1
#
_cell.length_a   1.000
_cell.length_b   1.000
_cell.length_c   1.000
_cell.angle_alpha   90.00
_cell.angle_beta   90.00
_cell.angle_gamma   90.00
#
_symmetry.space_group_name_H-M   'P 1'
#
loop_
_entity.id
_entity.type
_entity.pdbx_description
1 polymer ?
#
loop_
_entity_poly.entity_id
_entity_poly.type
_entity_poly.pdbx_seq_one_letter_code
_entity_poly.pdbx_strand_id
1 'polypeptide(L)'
;MDEKTSKKRRFPLYIPAEQDAEINEFVDNGYAKSQNDFINKAIEFYIGYLRNNKNLDYIAPILSSVMKSQMQDIERNLSEMLFKLAVEVAKQNHIAVSRGELDEDTLYRLNDMCCRDVASNNGRVQLENAYRYQYSEEGDD
;
A
#
# COMPACT_ATOMS: atom_id res chain seq x y z
N MET A 1 23.69 33.71 -27.16
CA MET A 1 23.51 32.28 -26.82
C MET A 1 22.56 31.74 -27.87
N ASP A 2 23.11 31.24 -28.98
CA ASP A 2 22.31 30.89 -30.15
C ASP A 2 21.46 29.65 -29.85
N GLU A 3 20.16 29.84 -29.90
CA GLU A 3 19.16 28.77 -29.87
C GLU A 3 19.37 27.92 -31.13
N LYS A 4 20.10 26.82 -30.98
CA LYS A 4 20.31 25.82 -32.02
C LYS A 4 18.94 25.25 -32.40
N THR A 5 18.28 25.86 -33.38
CA THR A 5 17.06 25.34 -33.99
C THR A 5 17.35 23.94 -34.50
N SER A 6 16.86 22.93 -33.79
CA SER A 6 17.07 21.54 -34.15
C SER A 6 16.48 21.33 -35.55
N LYS A 7 17.29 20.80 -36.48
CA LYS A 7 16.85 20.58 -37.86
C LYS A 7 15.76 19.50 -37.86
N LYS A 8 14.49 19.92 -38.01
CA LYS A 8 13.35 19.01 -38.19
C LYS A 8 13.37 18.47 -39.62
N ARG A 9 13.30 17.14 -39.77
CA ARG A 9 13.20 16.45 -41.07
C ARG A 9 11.81 15.87 -41.21
N ARG A 10 11.12 16.17 -42.32
CA ARG A 10 9.88 15.47 -42.70
C ARG A 10 10.22 14.19 -43.45
N PHE A 11 9.52 13.11 -43.13
CA PHE A 11 9.60 11.84 -43.84
C PHE A 11 8.20 11.23 -43.93
N PRO A 12 7.88 10.49 -45.01
CA PRO A 12 6.62 9.77 -45.10
C PRO A 12 6.63 8.57 -44.15
N LEU A 13 5.56 8.37 -43.41
CA LEU A 13 5.35 7.23 -42.51
C LEU A 13 4.07 6.51 -42.94
N TYR A 14 4.14 5.19 -43.06
CA TYR A 14 2.97 4.35 -43.28
C TYR A 14 2.58 3.70 -41.95
N ILE A 15 1.35 3.93 -41.51
CA ILE A 15 0.77 3.34 -40.29
C ILE A 15 -0.57 2.68 -40.62
N PRO A 16 -0.95 1.60 -39.90
CA PRO A 16 -2.30 1.06 -39.96
C PRO A 16 -3.36 2.11 -39.64
N ALA A 17 -4.49 2.07 -40.33
CA ALA A 17 -5.59 3.02 -40.12
C ALA A 17 -6.17 2.96 -38.69
N GLU A 18 -6.17 1.77 -38.08
CA GLU A 18 -6.58 1.57 -36.69
C GLU A 18 -5.68 2.35 -35.72
N GLN A 19 -4.36 2.29 -35.92
CA GLN A 19 -3.40 3.04 -35.10
C GLN A 19 -3.54 4.55 -35.30
N ASP A 20 -3.82 5.02 -36.53
CA ASP A 20 -4.07 6.43 -36.78
C ASP A 20 -5.34 6.92 -36.05
N ALA A 21 -6.39 6.09 -36.03
CA ALA A 21 -7.62 6.38 -35.28
C ALA A 21 -7.36 6.45 -33.76
N GLU A 22 -6.62 5.49 -33.20
CA GLU A 22 -6.24 5.51 -31.78
C GLU A 22 -5.40 6.75 -31.43
N ILE A 23 -4.43 7.12 -32.28
CA ILE A 23 -3.62 8.32 -32.07
C ILE A 23 -4.52 9.56 -31.99
N ASN A 24 -5.51 9.67 -32.88
CA ASN A 24 -6.46 10.78 -32.86
C ASN A 24 -7.28 10.80 -31.58
N GLU A 25 -7.80 9.66 -31.13
CA GLU A 25 -8.53 9.57 -29.87
C GLU A 25 -7.69 10.04 -28.68
N PHE A 26 -6.42 9.63 -28.58
CA PHE A 26 -5.54 10.08 -27.50
C PHE A 26 -5.18 11.57 -27.61
N VAL A 27 -5.07 12.11 -28.82
CA VAL A 27 -4.87 13.55 -29.03
C VAL A 27 -6.10 14.34 -28.57
N ASP A 28 -7.30 13.88 -28.95
CA ASP A 28 -8.57 14.52 -28.59
C ASP A 28 -8.83 14.48 -27.07
N ASN A 29 -8.39 13.41 -26.41
CA ASN A 29 -8.41 13.28 -24.95
C ASN A 29 -7.30 14.07 -24.24
N GLY A 30 -6.46 14.83 -24.97
CA GLY A 30 -5.47 15.75 -24.41
C GLY A 30 -4.13 15.13 -24.00
N TYR A 31 -3.87 13.86 -24.36
CA TYR A 31 -2.58 13.21 -24.07
C TYR A 31 -1.43 13.75 -24.94
N ALA A 32 -1.74 14.41 -26.05
CA ALA A 32 -0.76 15.07 -26.91
C ALA A 32 -1.36 16.31 -27.59
N LYS A 33 -0.49 17.25 -27.98
CA LYS A 33 -0.91 18.52 -28.62
C LYS A 33 -1.29 18.37 -30.09
N SER A 34 -0.88 17.28 -30.72
CA SER A 34 -1.13 16.94 -32.12
C SER A 34 -0.70 15.50 -32.37
N GLN A 35 -1.12 14.90 -33.49
CA GLN A 35 -0.60 13.60 -33.93
C GLN A 35 0.94 13.58 -34.00
N ASN A 36 1.56 14.65 -34.52
CA ASN A 36 3.01 14.74 -34.59
C ASN A 36 3.66 14.80 -33.18
N ASP A 37 3.04 15.49 -32.22
CA ASP A 37 3.51 15.50 -30.82
C ASP A 37 3.42 14.08 -30.21
N PHE A 38 2.31 13.39 -30.45
CA PHE A 38 2.11 12.01 -30.00
C PHE A 38 3.19 11.07 -30.55
N ILE A 39 3.40 11.10 -31.88
CA ILE A 39 4.39 10.23 -32.55
C ILE A 39 5.81 10.53 -32.06
N ASN A 40 6.18 11.80 -31.86
CA ASN A 40 7.50 12.14 -31.34
C ASN A 40 7.70 11.63 -29.90
N LYS A 41 6.69 11.75 -29.03
CA LYS A 41 6.74 11.18 -27.66
C LYS A 41 6.88 9.66 -27.68
N ALA A 42 6.15 8.98 -28.57
CA ALA A 42 6.26 7.52 -28.71
C ALA A 42 7.65 7.08 -29.20
N ILE A 43 8.23 7.80 -30.16
CA ILE A 43 9.60 7.56 -30.64
C ILE A 43 10.62 7.81 -29.52
N GLU A 44 10.50 8.91 -28.79
CA GLU A 44 11.38 9.23 -27.66
C GLU A 44 11.29 8.15 -26.58
N PHE A 45 10.09 7.72 -26.23
CA PHE A 45 9.85 6.62 -25.31
C PHE A 45 10.55 5.34 -25.77
N TYR A 46 10.40 4.94 -27.04
CA TYR A 46 11.00 3.71 -27.53
C TYR A 46 12.53 3.79 -27.65
N ILE A 47 13.09 4.94 -28.02
CA ILE A 47 14.54 5.19 -27.96
C ILE A 47 15.04 5.10 -26.52
N GLY A 48 14.32 5.71 -25.58
CA GLY A 48 14.61 5.63 -24.15
C GLY A 48 14.56 4.20 -23.65
N TYR A 49 13.52 3.44 -24.03
CA TYR A 49 13.39 2.01 -23.75
C TYR A 49 14.57 1.22 -24.29
N LEU A 50 14.94 1.36 -25.56
CA LEU A 50 16.06 0.61 -26.15
C LEU A 50 17.41 0.97 -25.52
N ARG A 51 17.63 2.24 -25.17
CA ARG A 51 18.83 2.68 -24.43
C ARG A 51 18.87 2.07 -23.02
N ASN A 52 17.72 2.00 -22.37
CA ASN A 52 17.59 1.50 -21.00
C ASN A 52 17.35 -0.01 -20.90
N ASN A 53 17.02 -0.72 -21.98
CA ASN A 53 16.75 -2.17 -21.94
C ASN A 53 17.97 -2.94 -21.43
N LYS A 54 19.18 -2.45 -21.76
CA LYS A 54 20.44 -2.96 -21.21
C LYS A 54 20.62 -2.73 -19.69
N ASN A 55 19.95 -1.73 -19.12
CA ASN A 55 20.01 -1.38 -17.71
C ASN A 55 18.80 -1.92 -16.91
N LEU A 56 17.61 -2.03 -17.52
CA LEU A 56 16.38 -2.53 -16.88
C LEU A 56 16.51 -4.00 -16.50
N ASP A 57 17.08 -4.84 -17.37
CA ASP A 57 17.37 -6.25 -17.06
C ASP A 57 18.34 -6.41 -15.87
N TYR A 58 19.18 -5.42 -15.61
CA TYR A 58 20.11 -5.39 -14.48
C TYR A 58 19.51 -4.75 -13.22
N ILE A 59 18.78 -3.65 -13.36
CA ILE A 59 18.21 -2.87 -12.25
C ILE A 59 16.99 -3.56 -11.65
N ALA A 60 16.13 -4.20 -12.45
CA ALA A 60 14.90 -4.81 -11.95
C ALA A 60 15.14 -5.94 -10.93
N PRO A 61 16.08 -6.88 -11.14
CA PRO A 61 16.42 -7.88 -10.13
C PRO A 61 17.04 -7.25 -8.86
N ILE A 62 17.89 -6.23 -9.01
CA ILE A 62 18.52 -5.54 -7.86
C ILE A 62 17.46 -4.83 -7.04
N LEU A 63 16.56 -4.08 -7.69
CA LEU A 63 15.47 -3.37 -7.02
C LEU A 63 14.55 -4.36 -6.29
N SER A 64 14.20 -5.48 -6.94
CA SER A 64 13.40 -6.54 -6.33
C SER A 64 14.10 -7.14 -5.10
N SER A 65 15.42 -7.36 -5.18
CA SER A 65 16.22 -7.85 -4.06
C SER A 65 16.28 -6.86 -2.90
N VAL A 66 16.47 -5.56 -3.18
CA VAL A 66 16.48 -4.50 -2.17
C VAL A 66 15.12 -4.40 -1.49
N MET A 67 14.03 -4.40 -2.26
CA MET A 67 12.68 -4.37 -1.70
C MET A 67 12.42 -5.59 -0.81
N LYS A 68 12.82 -6.79 -1.24
CA LYS A 68 12.68 -8.00 -0.43
C LYS A 68 13.49 -7.94 0.86
N SER A 69 14.74 -7.49 0.80
CA SER A 69 15.58 -7.31 1.99
C SER A 69 14.96 -6.33 2.96
N GLN A 70 14.50 -5.17 2.46
CA GLN A 70 13.87 -4.15 3.29
C GLN A 70 12.57 -4.65 3.94
N MET A 71 11.75 -5.41 3.20
CA MET A 71 10.55 -6.04 3.75
C MET A 71 10.89 -7.02 4.88
N GLN A 72 11.91 -7.86 4.69
CA GLN A 72 12.37 -8.80 5.72
C GLN A 72 12.86 -8.07 6.98
N ASP A 73 13.58 -6.97 6.83
CA ASP A 73 14.03 -6.15 7.96
C ASP A 73 12.85 -5.51 8.70
N ILE A 74 11.83 -5.04 7.97
CA ILE A 74 10.61 -4.50 8.56
C ILE A 74 9.84 -5.60 9.30
N GLU A 75 9.64 -6.77 8.70
CA GLU A 75 8.94 -7.90 9.33
C GLU A 75 9.63 -8.33 10.63
N ARG A 76 10.97 -8.40 10.63
CA ARG A 76 11.77 -8.73 11.80
C ARG A 76 11.62 -7.69 12.90
N ASN A 77 11.77 -6.41 12.56
CA ASN A 77 11.65 -5.30 13.53
C ASN A 77 10.23 -5.23 14.11
N LEU A 78 9.21 -5.39 13.27
CA LEU A 78 7.82 -5.42 13.70
C LEU A 78 7.56 -6.60 14.65
N SER A 79 8.06 -7.79 14.32
CA SER A 79 7.92 -8.98 15.18
C SER A 79 8.59 -8.77 16.55
N GLU A 80 9.77 -8.14 16.58
CA GLU A 80 10.46 -7.83 17.84
C GLU A 80 9.69 -6.79 18.68
N MET A 81 9.16 -5.74 18.05
CA MET A 81 8.33 -4.75 18.74
C MET A 81 7.02 -5.34 19.25
N LEU A 82 6.36 -6.19 18.46
CA LEU A 82 5.14 -6.89 18.86
C LEU A 82 5.41 -7.81 20.06
N PHE A 83 6.54 -8.52 20.07
CA PHE A 83 6.94 -9.34 21.21
C PHE A 83 7.15 -8.49 22.48
N LYS A 84 7.90 -7.39 22.37
CA LYS A 84 8.12 -6.46 23.50
C LYS A 84 6.80 -5.89 24.03
N LEU A 85 5.90 -5.48 23.13
CA LEU A 85 4.58 -5.00 23.49
C LEU A 85 3.75 -6.09 24.18
N ALA A 86 3.76 -7.32 23.67
CA ALA A 86 3.06 -8.45 24.28
C ALA A 86 3.55 -8.73 25.70
N VAL A 87 4.86 -8.64 25.95
CA VAL A 87 5.45 -8.78 27.29
C VAL A 87 4.94 -7.68 28.23
N GLU A 88 4.92 -6.41 27.79
CA GLU A 88 4.41 -5.31 28.61
C GLU A 88 2.90 -5.42 28.87
N VAL A 89 2.10 -5.81 27.87
CA VAL A 89 0.66 -6.08 28.04
C VAL A 89 0.42 -7.22 29.02
N ALA A 90 1.19 -8.31 28.95
CA ALA A 90 1.09 -9.41 29.90
C ALA A 90 1.36 -8.95 31.34
N LYS A 91 2.42 -8.15 31.55
CA LYS A 91 2.72 -7.55 32.86
C LYS A 91 1.58 -6.66 33.37
N GLN A 92 1.01 -5.82 32.51
CA GLN A 92 -0.14 -4.99 32.86
C GLN A 92 -1.36 -5.83 33.23
N ASN A 93 -1.66 -6.90 32.49
CA ASN A 93 -2.77 -7.80 32.80
C ASN A 93 -2.58 -8.49 34.16
N HIS A 94 -1.37 -8.97 34.47
CA HIS A 94 -1.07 -9.54 35.78
C HIS A 94 -1.26 -8.53 36.92
N ILE A 95 -0.84 -7.28 36.74
CA ILE A 95 -1.06 -6.19 37.71
C ILE A 95 -2.56 -5.91 37.86
N ALA A 96 -3.32 -5.88 36.76
CA ALA A 96 -4.75 -5.60 36.77
C ALA A 96 -5.54 -6.69 37.53
N VAL A 97 -5.29 -7.97 37.22
CA VAL A 97 -5.90 -9.11 37.93
C VAL A 97 -5.55 -9.07 39.42
N SER A 98 -4.27 -8.84 39.75
CA SER A 98 -3.81 -8.77 41.14
C SER A 98 -4.46 -7.64 41.95
N ARG A 99 -4.87 -6.54 41.31
CA ARG A 99 -5.48 -5.39 42.00
C ARG A 99 -7.00 -5.44 42.02
N GLY A 100 -7.62 -6.03 41.00
CA GLY A 100 -9.07 -6.08 40.83
C GLY A 100 -9.75 -7.30 41.44
N GLU A 101 -8.98 -8.22 42.05
CA GLU A 101 -9.49 -9.48 42.63
C GLU A 101 -10.39 -10.25 41.65
N LEU A 102 -10.02 -10.24 40.36
CA LEU A 102 -10.81 -10.83 39.29
C LEU A 102 -10.74 -12.37 39.36
N ASP A 103 -11.91 -13.02 39.34
CA ASP A 103 -12.02 -14.47 39.24
C ASP A 103 -11.85 -14.99 37.80
N GLU A 104 -11.65 -16.30 37.67
CA GLU A 104 -11.39 -16.94 36.39
C GLU A 104 -12.60 -16.83 35.45
N ASP A 105 -13.82 -16.98 35.97
CA ASP A 105 -15.07 -16.90 35.19
C ASP A 105 -15.27 -15.51 34.57
N THR A 106 -14.94 -14.45 35.30
CA THR A 106 -15.00 -13.08 34.80
C THR A 106 -13.96 -12.84 33.70
N LEU A 107 -12.76 -13.41 33.83
CA LEU A 107 -11.74 -13.35 32.78
C LEU A 107 -12.16 -14.11 31.51
N TYR A 108 -12.80 -15.28 31.64
CA TYR A 108 -13.33 -16.02 30.49
C TYR A 108 -14.42 -15.23 29.75
N ARG A 109 -15.38 -14.64 30.48
CA ARG A 109 -16.45 -13.82 29.88
C ARG A 109 -15.89 -12.57 29.19
N LEU A 110 -14.91 -11.90 29.82
CA LEU A 110 -14.21 -10.75 29.23
C LEU A 110 -13.50 -11.13 27.92
N ASN A 111 -12.79 -12.26 27.90
CA ASN A 111 -12.12 -12.73 26.69
C ASN A 111 -13.10 -13.03 25.55
N ASP A 112 -14.19 -13.75 25.83
CA ASP A 112 -15.20 -14.07 24.81
C ASP A 112 -15.85 -12.82 24.22
N MET A 113 -16.22 -11.85 25.07
CA MET A 113 -16.78 -10.58 24.63
C MET A 113 -15.78 -9.77 23.79
N CYS A 114 -14.52 -9.66 24.23
CA CYS A 114 -13.46 -9.03 23.43
C CYS A 114 -13.26 -9.70 22.07
N CYS A 115 -13.24 -11.04 22.01
CA CYS A 115 -13.11 -11.78 20.75
C CYS A 115 -14.28 -11.48 19.80
N ARG A 116 -15.52 -11.48 20.32
CA ARG A 116 -16.72 -11.14 19.54
C ARG A 116 -16.68 -9.69 19.03
N ASP A 117 -16.25 -8.77 19.85
CA ASP A 117 -16.12 -7.36 19.48
C ASP A 117 -15.09 -7.14 18.37
N VAL A 118 -13.91 -7.74 18.49
CA VAL A 118 -12.86 -7.63 17.46
C VAL A 118 -13.32 -8.27 16.15
N ALA A 119 -13.99 -9.43 16.22
CA ALA A 119 -14.49 -10.13 15.04
C ALA A 119 -15.61 -9.34 14.32
N SER A 120 -16.56 -8.79 15.07
CA SER A 120 -17.68 -8.01 14.51
C SER A 120 -17.26 -6.64 13.98
N ASN A 121 -16.13 -6.10 14.45
CA ASN A 121 -15.65 -4.76 14.14
C ASN A 121 -14.41 -4.73 13.24
N ASN A 122 -14.15 -5.80 12.49
CA ASN A 122 -13.02 -5.93 11.56
C ASN A 122 -11.65 -5.60 12.20
N GLY A 123 -11.40 -6.09 13.40
CA GLY A 123 -10.12 -5.88 14.10
C GLY A 123 -10.06 -4.60 14.94
N ARG A 124 -11.14 -3.81 15.01
CA ARG A 124 -11.16 -2.55 15.77
C ARG A 124 -11.65 -2.79 17.20
N VAL A 125 -10.89 -2.30 18.18
CA VAL A 125 -11.29 -2.27 19.59
C VAL A 125 -11.90 -0.91 19.91
N GLN A 126 -13.12 -0.89 20.47
CA GLN A 126 -13.82 0.33 20.88
C GLN A 126 -13.99 0.35 22.40
N LEU A 127 -13.57 1.44 23.03
CA LEU A 127 -13.63 1.61 24.49
C LEU A 127 -15.07 1.76 24.98
N GLU A 128 -15.95 2.30 24.15
CA GLU A 128 -17.37 2.46 24.43
C GLU A 128 -18.08 1.12 24.64
N ASN A 129 -17.66 0.08 23.92
CA ASN A 129 -18.18 -1.28 24.10
C ASN A 129 -17.70 -1.88 25.43
N ALA A 130 -16.40 -1.72 25.73
CA ALA A 130 -15.84 -2.15 27.01
C ALA A 130 -16.54 -1.45 28.18
N TYR A 131 -16.80 -0.14 28.07
CA TYR A 131 -17.58 0.61 29.06
C TYR A 131 -18.98 0.02 29.22
N ARG A 132 -19.72 -0.18 28.12
CA ARG A 132 -21.07 -0.77 28.20
C ARG A 132 -21.05 -2.12 28.90
N TYR A 133 -20.15 -3.03 28.56
CA TYR A 133 -20.06 -4.34 29.21
C TYR A 133 -19.81 -4.25 30.73
N GLN A 134 -18.94 -3.34 31.17
CA GLN A 134 -18.64 -3.17 32.60
C GLN A 134 -19.79 -2.53 33.38
N TYR A 135 -20.71 -1.83 32.71
CA TYR A 135 -21.81 -1.09 33.32
C TYR A 135 -23.19 -1.57 32.85
N SER A 136 -23.30 -2.71 32.17
CA SER A 136 -24.55 -3.24 31.62
C SER A 136 -25.30 -4.22 32.53
N GLU A 137 -24.88 -4.42 33.78
CA GLU A 137 -25.68 -5.14 34.79
C GLU A 137 -26.10 -4.19 35.94
N GLU A 138 -27.03 -3.29 35.62
CA GLU A 138 -28.18 -3.00 36.47
C GLU A 138 -29.44 -3.23 35.61
N GLY A 139 -29.93 -4.46 35.59
CA GLY A 139 -31.26 -4.80 35.04
C GLY A 139 -31.24 -5.82 33.91
N ASP A 140 -31.27 -7.10 34.29
CA ASP A 140 -32.19 -8.10 33.73
C ASP A 140 -32.27 -9.29 34.72
N ASP A 141 -33.43 -9.35 35.41
CA ASP A 141 -34.02 -10.40 36.29
C ASP A 141 -33.17 -11.18 37.32
#